data_AF-A0A922IMW2-F1
#
_entry.id   AF-A0A922IMW2-F1
#
_cell.length_a   1.000
_cell.length_b   1.000
_cell.length_c   1.000
_cell.angle_alpha   90.00
_cell.angle_beta   90.00
_cell.angle_gamma   90.00
#
_symmetry.space_group_name_H-M   'P 1'
#
loop_
_entity.id
_entity.type
_entity.pdbx_description
1 polymer ?
#
loop_
_entity_poly.entity_id
_entity_poly.type
_entity_poly.pdbx_seq_one_letter_code
_entity_poly.pdbx_strand_id
1 'polypeptide(L)'
;MAGVSCVLLLNSSEGNSDPQILENLMKKLELLGAQKCGRIHIESAVYFSNFARSQCKTFQVLTSTEYPASCFVFSDNQTALVADISFREFPGCLKAFYQRKKKLQVEAKGIKYQLGDFTINFITIFMGQSASVKGYLIEVCFHASCMIHLCRDVLKAFITQVLPDICPPANSSTEHIFSPSFLQAVETGTFDAPRWPPSQLTFPVENNFLQDDSPLSHVCVRLTMTQYAEHINVVRRLSRQSVNTPSTLSTNGSSSYATPSNIPSNQANKNIPSNYST
;
A
#
# COMPACT_ATOMS: atom_id res chain seq x y z
N MET A 1 4.69 1.15 23.03
CA MET A 1 5.93 1.91 22.77
C MET A 1 5.89 2.43 21.34
N ALA A 2 5.81 3.75 21.18
CA ALA A 2 5.78 4.37 19.86
C ALA A 2 7.19 4.61 19.32
N GLY A 3 7.38 4.34 18.04
CA GLY A 3 8.64 4.49 17.32
C GLY A 3 8.40 5.00 15.91
N VAL A 4 9.46 5.38 15.22
CA VAL A 4 9.38 5.81 13.81
C VAL A 4 9.34 4.57 12.93
N SER A 5 8.33 4.49 12.06
CA SER A 5 8.13 3.37 11.16
C SER A 5 8.16 3.81 9.71
N CYS A 6 8.73 2.97 8.85
CA CYS A 6 8.59 3.07 7.41
C CYS A 6 7.94 1.81 6.84
N VAL A 7 6.96 1.99 5.96
CA VAL A 7 6.28 0.89 5.27
C VAL A 7 6.76 0.85 3.84
N LEU A 8 7.18 -0.34 3.40
CA LEU A 8 7.72 -0.61 2.08
C LEU A 8 6.72 -1.48 1.30
N LEU A 9 6.52 -1.17 0.02
CA LEU A 9 5.76 -2.02 -0.90
C LEU A 9 6.72 -2.86 -1.73
N LEU A 10 6.61 -4.19 -1.62
CA LEU A 10 7.39 -5.10 -2.43
C LEU A 10 6.78 -5.20 -3.83
N ASN A 11 7.35 -4.47 -4.78
CA ASN A 11 6.93 -4.50 -6.18
C ASN A 11 7.41 -5.81 -6.82
N SER A 12 6.49 -6.68 -7.23
CA SER A 12 6.83 -7.70 -8.23
C SER A 12 6.85 -7.04 -9.59
N SER A 13 7.98 -7.10 -10.26
CA SER A 13 8.15 -6.60 -11.62
C SER A 13 7.29 -7.33 -12.66
N GLU A 14 6.59 -8.42 -12.33
CA GLU A 14 5.78 -9.17 -13.29
C GLU A 14 4.76 -10.05 -12.57
N GLY A 15 3.66 -9.46 -12.07
CA GLY A 15 2.40 -10.16 -11.75
C GLY A 15 2.41 -11.29 -10.71
N ASN A 16 3.56 -11.72 -10.22
CA ASN A 16 3.78 -12.79 -9.26
C ASN A 16 4.83 -12.29 -8.28
N SER A 17 4.37 -11.64 -7.21
CA SER A 17 5.22 -11.51 -6.04
C SER A 17 5.37 -12.90 -5.45
N ASP A 18 6.52 -13.53 -5.71
CA ASP A 18 6.77 -14.90 -5.29
C ASP A 18 6.71 -14.95 -3.75
N PRO A 19 5.76 -15.70 -3.15
CA PRO A 19 5.69 -15.88 -1.70
C PRO A 19 7.02 -16.37 -1.11
N GLN A 20 7.85 -17.04 -1.91
CA GLN A 20 9.17 -17.49 -1.50
C GLN A 20 10.11 -16.34 -1.09
N ILE A 21 10.00 -15.15 -1.71
CA ILE A 21 10.84 -14.00 -1.34
C ILE A 21 10.54 -13.59 0.11
N LEU A 22 9.26 -13.49 0.46
CA LEU A 22 8.86 -13.11 1.82
C LEU A 22 9.29 -14.16 2.84
N GLU A 23 9.09 -15.44 2.54
CA GLU A 23 9.52 -16.55 3.41
C GLU A 23 11.03 -16.58 3.60
N ASN A 24 11.82 -16.31 2.56
CA ASN A 24 13.27 -16.25 2.64
C ASN A 24 13.74 -15.07 3.51
N LEU A 25 13.12 -13.89 3.36
CA LEU A 25 13.40 -12.74 4.23
C LEU A 25 13.06 -13.04 5.69
N MET A 26 11.93 -13.71 5.96
CA MET A 26 11.55 -14.13 7.32
C MET A 26 12.57 -15.11 7.92
N LYS A 27 12.96 -16.15 7.17
CA LYS A 27 13.99 -17.12 7.62
C LYS A 27 15.33 -16.45 7.89
N LYS A 28 15.75 -15.53 7.03
CA LYS A 28 16.98 -14.75 7.22
C LYS A 28 16.90 -13.90 8.49
N LEU A 29 15.75 -13.28 8.75
CA LEU A 29 15.54 -12.48 9.94
C LEU A 29 15.59 -13.34 11.22
N GLU A 30 15.02 -14.53 11.20
CA GLU A 30 15.11 -15.51 12.29
C GLU A 30 16.56 -15.95 12.53
N LEU A 31 17.36 -16.16 11.47
CA LEU A 31 18.78 -16.50 11.57
C LEU A 31 19.61 -15.35 12.20
N LEU A 32 19.20 -14.10 12.00
CA LEU A 32 19.80 -12.93 12.64
C LEU A 32 19.39 -12.78 14.12
N GLY A 33 18.60 -13.72 14.66
CA GLY A 33 18.17 -13.74 16.05
C GLY A 33 16.84 -13.03 16.32
N ALA A 34 16.10 -12.67 15.28
CA ALA A 34 14.79 -12.05 15.48
C ALA A 34 13.78 -13.05 16.02
N GLN A 35 12.93 -12.59 16.94
CA GLN A 35 11.90 -13.41 17.55
C GLN A 35 10.53 -13.07 16.98
N LYS A 36 9.73 -14.09 16.72
CA LYS A 36 8.34 -13.92 16.28
C LYS A 36 7.49 -13.48 17.48
N CYS A 37 6.93 -12.29 17.40
CA CYS A 37 6.22 -11.65 18.52
C CYS A 37 4.70 -11.66 18.37
N GLY A 38 4.17 -11.93 17.18
CA GLY A 38 2.72 -11.97 16.99
C GLY A 38 2.26 -11.92 15.55
N ARG A 39 0.99 -11.55 15.39
CA ARG A 39 0.34 -11.35 14.10
C ARG A 39 -0.24 -9.95 14.05
N ILE A 40 -0.23 -9.37 12.86
CA ILE A 40 -0.86 -8.08 12.58
C ILE A 40 -1.95 -8.29 11.53
N HIS A 41 -3.06 -7.58 11.69
CA HIS A 41 -4.14 -7.58 10.73
C HIS A 41 -4.62 -6.15 10.48
N ILE A 42 -4.66 -5.76 9.22
CA ILE A 42 -5.09 -4.44 8.76
C ILE A 42 -6.24 -4.63 7.78
N GLU A 43 -7.33 -3.89 7.98
CA GLU A 43 -8.46 -3.88 7.05
C GLU A 43 -8.66 -2.48 6.51
N SER A 44 -8.94 -2.39 5.21
CA SER A 44 -9.21 -1.11 4.54
C SER A 44 -10.48 -1.18 3.71
N ALA A 45 -11.48 -0.38 4.08
CA ALA A 45 -12.74 -0.24 3.36
C ALA A 45 -12.79 1.11 2.62
N VAL A 46 -13.23 1.11 1.36
CA VAL A 46 -13.37 2.35 0.56
C VAL A 46 -14.83 2.62 0.24
N TYR A 47 -15.18 3.90 0.33
CA TYR A 47 -16.51 4.43 0.08
C TYR A 47 -16.45 5.47 -1.02
N PHE A 48 -17.43 5.44 -1.91
CA PHE A 48 -17.56 6.38 -3.01
C PHE A 48 -18.89 7.11 -2.87
N SER A 49 -18.86 8.42 -3.08
CA SER A 49 -20.06 9.23 -3.16
C SER A 49 -20.92 8.77 -4.34
N ASN A 50 -22.23 8.72 -4.11
CA ASN A 50 -23.23 8.53 -5.16
C ASN A 50 -23.48 9.83 -5.94
N PHE A 51 -23.04 10.97 -5.40
CA PHE A 51 -23.24 12.30 -5.97
C PHE A 51 -21.97 12.84 -6.64
N ALA A 52 -22.10 13.24 -7.90
CA ALA A 52 -21.00 13.77 -8.71
C ALA A 52 -20.44 15.12 -8.20
N ARG A 53 -21.28 15.95 -7.56
CA ARG A 53 -20.91 17.25 -6.98
C ARG A 53 -20.51 17.18 -5.50
N SER A 54 -20.25 15.98 -4.96
CA SER A 54 -19.80 15.86 -3.57
C SER A 54 -18.43 16.51 -3.38
N GLN A 55 -18.25 17.22 -2.26
CA GLN A 55 -16.97 17.76 -1.86
C GLN A 55 -15.97 16.65 -1.49
N CYS A 56 -16.44 15.56 -0.88
CA CYS A 56 -15.66 14.35 -0.61
C CYS A 56 -16.19 13.22 -1.51
N LYS A 57 -15.50 12.94 -2.61
CA LYS A 57 -15.95 11.93 -3.59
C LYS A 57 -15.60 10.54 -3.10
N THR A 58 -14.49 10.38 -2.39
CA THR A 58 -14.09 9.09 -1.85
C THR A 58 -13.38 9.23 -0.51
N PHE A 59 -13.62 8.27 0.37
CA PHE A 59 -12.82 8.10 1.57
C PHE A 59 -12.58 6.62 1.85
N GLN A 60 -11.49 6.35 2.54
CA GLN A 60 -11.15 5.02 3.05
C GLN A 60 -11.12 5.04 4.57
N VAL A 61 -11.55 3.93 5.17
CA VAL A 61 -11.46 3.66 6.60
C VAL A 61 -10.52 2.48 6.78
N LEU A 62 -9.46 2.69 7.55
CA LEU A 62 -8.42 1.72 7.87
C LEU A 62 -8.52 1.33 9.35
N THR A 63 -8.41 0.04 9.66
CA THR A 63 -8.34 -0.47 11.03
C THR A 63 -7.14 -1.40 11.15
N SER A 64 -6.53 -1.45 12.34
CA SER A 64 -5.37 -2.29 12.61
C SER A 64 -5.50 -2.96 13.98
N THR A 65 -5.07 -4.21 14.11
CA THR A 65 -5.01 -4.90 15.41
C THR A 65 -4.03 -4.27 16.39
N GLU A 66 -3.07 -3.47 15.91
CA GLU A 66 -2.18 -2.69 16.78
C GLU A 66 -2.92 -1.51 17.44
N TYR A 67 -4.07 -1.08 16.88
CA TYR A 67 -4.89 0.03 17.38
C TYR A 67 -6.36 -0.39 17.45
N PRO A 68 -6.72 -1.36 18.32
CA PRO A 68 -8.02 -2.02 18.30
C PRO A 68 -9.20 -1.08 18.62
N ALA A 69 -8.94 0.03 19.34
CA ALA A 69 -9.95 1.02 19.71
C ALA A 69 -10.09 2.16 18.67
N SER A 70 -9.28 2.17 17.61
CA SER A 70 -9.22 3.28 16.66
C SER A 70 -9.39 2.85 15.21
N CYS A 71 -9.93 3.76 14.40
CA CYS A 71 -9.87 3.67 12.95
C CYS A 71 -9.31 4.97 12.35
N PHE A 72 -8.73 4.85 11.17
CA PHE A 72 -8.06 5.93 10.47
C PHE A 72 -8.80 6.20 9.17
N VAL A 73 -9.23 7.43 8.98
CA VAL A 73 -10.05 7.84 7.83
C VAL A 73 -9.21 8.73 6.94
N PHE A 74 -9.12 8.38 5.66
CA PHE A 74 -8.42 9.19 4.67
C PHE A 74 -9.37 9.53 3.52
N SER A 75 -9.53 10.82 3.24
CA SER A 75 -10.34 11.32 2.13
C SER A 75 -9.46 11.67 0.92
N ASP A 76 -10.06 11.67 -0.26
CA ASP A 76 -9.51 12.25 -1.49
C ASP A 76 -9.06 13.70 -1.39
N ASN A 77 -9.60 14.46 -0.44
CA ASN A 77 -9.18 15.83 -0.14
C ASN A 77 -7.95 15.91 0.78
N GLN A 78 -7.15 14.83 0.86
CA GLN A 78 -5.95 14.74 1.70
C GLN A 78 -6.22 14.96 3.20
N THR A 79 -7.47 14.83 3.63
CA THR A 79 -7.85 14.88 5.05
C THR A 79 -7.59 13.53 5.69
N ALA A 80 -6.86 13.51 6.81
CA ALA A 80 -6.63 12.32 7.63
C ALA A 80 -7.25 12.54 9.03
N LEU A 81 -8.11 11.62 9.46
CA LEU A 81 -8.76 11.67 10.77
C LEU A 81 -8.48 10.37 11.53
N VAL A 82 -8.33 10.50 12.85
CA VAL A 82 -8.34 9.36 13.77
C VAL A 82 -9.67 9.41 14.50
N ALA A 83 -10.40 8.31 14.49
CA ALA A 83 -11.70 8.19 15.13
C ALA A 83 -11.77 6.91 15.96
N ASP A 84 -12.77 6.85 16.84
CA ASP A 84 -13.13 5.61 17.54
C ASP A 84 -13.44 4.49 16.54
N ILE A 85 -13.18 3.24 16.93
CA ILE A 85 -13.44 2.07 16.10
C ILE A 85 -14.90 2.00 15.62
N SER A 86 -15.85 2.52 16.40
CA SER A 86 -17.27 2.58 16.07
C SER A 86 -17.55 3.37 14.78
N PHE A 87 -16.68 4.31 14.41
CA PHE A 87 -16.81 5.06 13.16
C PHE A 87 -16.74 4.14 11.92
N ARG A 88 -16.17 2.93 12.01
CA ARG A 88 -16.15 1.98 10.89
C ARG A 88 -17.55 1.58 10.40
N GLU A 89 -18.54 1.62 11.29
CA GLU A 89 -19.95 1.30 11.01
C GLU A 89 -20.73 2.53 10.54
N PHE A 90 -20.29 3.74 10.90
CA PHE A 90 -20.95 5.00 10.56
C PHE A 90 -21.23 5.19 9.06
N PRO A 91 -20.33 4.85 8.11
CA PRO A 91 -20.64 4.87 6.68
C PRO A 91 -21.85 4.01 6.29
N GLY A 92 -22.20 2.99 7.08
CA GLY A 92 -23.40 2.18 6.91
C GLY A 92 -24.70 2.94 7.16
N CYS A 93 -24.66 4.02 7.96
CA CYS A 93 -25.77 4.95 8.15
C CYS A 93 -25.92 5.92 6.96
N LEU A 94 -24.84 6.12 6.19
CA LEU A 94 -24.80 7.05 5.05
C LEU A 94 -25.00 6.37 3.69
N LYS A 95 -25.61 5.18 3.63
CA LYS A 95 -25.76 4.37 2.39
C LYS A 95 -26.40 5.12 1.21
N ALA A 96 -27.27 6.09 1.49
CA ALA A 96 -27.87 6.95 0.45
C ALA A 96 -26.83 7.86 -0.23
N PHE A 97 -25.81 8.29 0.50
CA PHE A 97 -24.77 9.21 0.04
C PHE A 97 -23.49 8.50 -0.39
N TYR A 98 -23.12 7.43 0.31
CA TYR A 98 -21.87 6.73 0.11
C TYR A 98 -22.09 5.23 -0.07
N GLN A 99 -21.49 4.70 -1.13
CA GLN A 99 -21.49 3.28 -1.42
C GLN A 99 -20.14 2.64 -1.09
N ARG A 100 -20.17 1.62 -0.22
CA ARG A 100 -19.01 0.76 0.07
C ARG A 100 -18.63 -0.05 -1.18
N LYS A 101 -17.40 0.09 -1.68
CA LYS A 101 -16.91 -0.68 -2.83
C LYS A 101 -16.25 -1.98 -2.37
N LYS A 102 -17.06 -3.04 -2.21
CA LYS A 102 -16.60 -4.37 -1.75
C LYS A 102 -15.40 -4.92 -2.53
N LYS A 103 -15.37 -4.77 -3.86
CA LYS A 103 -14.25 -5.23 -4.71
C LYS A 103 -12.90 -4.54 -4.44
N LEU A 104 -12.91 -3.40 -3.74
CA LEU A 104 -11.71 -2.61 -3.41
C LEU A 104 -11.37 -2.69 -1.92
N GLN A 105 -12.13 -3.45 -1.14
CA GLN A 105 -11.76 -3.72 0.24
C GLN A 105 -10.43 -4.46 0.24
N VAL A 106 -9.60 -4.16 1.22
CA VAL A 106 -8.31 -4.81 1.39
C VAL A 106 -8.27 -5.41 2.78
N GLU A 107 -7.82 -6.65 2.83
CA GLU A 107 -7.49 -7.38 4.05
C GLU A 107 -5.99 -7.66 3.98
N ALA A 108 -5.23 -7.23 4.97
CA ALA A 108 -3.78 -7.41 4.99
C ALA A 108 -3.37 -8.14 6.26
N LYS A 109 -2.80 -9.32 6.11
CA LYS A 109 -2.44 -10.22 7.23
C LYS A 109 -0.94 -10.38 7.29
N GLY A 110 -0.36 -10.26 8.47
CA GLY A 110 1.08 -10.34 8.63
C GLY A 110 1.56 -11.00 9.91
N ILE A 111 2.87 -11.21 9.94
CA ILE A 111 3.60 -11.75 11.08
C ILE A 111 4.58 -10.67 11.55
N LYS A 112 4.63 -10.50 12.88
CA LYS A 112 5.47 -9.52 13.57
C LYS A 112 6.72 -10.19 14.13
N TYR A 113 7.87 -9.61 13.86
CA TYR A 113 9.17 -9.99 14.40
C TYR A 113 9.78 -8.83 15.18
N GLN A 114 10.58 -9.15 16.19
CA GLN A 114 11.39 -8.19 16.93
C GLN A 114 12.87 -8.57 16.84
N LEU A 115 13.71 -7.59 16.52
CA LEU A 115 15.16 -7.70 16.48
C LEU A 115 15.76 -6.49 17.18
N GLY A 116 16.12 -6.65 18.46
CA GLY A 116 16.58 -5.53 19.30
C GLY A 116 15.51 -4.42 19.39
N ASP A 117 15.91 -3.20 19.06
CA ASP A 117 15.03 -2.01 19.05
C ASP A 117 14.15 -1.92 17.79
N PHE A 118 14.19 -2.91 16.90
CA PHE A 118 13.42 -2.93 15.68
C PHE A 118 12.28 -3.93 15.74
N THR A 119 11.12 -3.51 15.24
CA THR A 119 10.02 -4.39 14.87
C THR A 119 9.94 -4.47 13.36
N ILE A 120 9.75 -5.68 12.84
CA ILE A 120 9.58 -5.94 11.40
C ILE A 120 8.27 -6.69 11.20
N ASN A 121 7.35 -6.12 10.42
CA ASN A 121 6.11 -6.77 10.04
C ASN A 121 6.14 -7.16 8.58
N PHE A 122 5.99 -8.46 8.29
CA PHE A 122 5.80 -8.99 6.94
C PHE A 122 4.32 -9.19 6.70
N ILE A 123 3.74 -8.50 5.73
CA ILE A 123 2.29 -8.41 5.55
C ILE A 123 1.90 -8.77 4.11
N THR A 124 0.94 -9.66 3.97
CA THR A 124 0.35 -10.07 2.69
C THR A 124 -0.97 -9.35 2.47
N ILE A 125 -1.14 -8.74 1.30
CA ILE A 125 -2.35 -7.99 0.91
C ILE A 125 -3.28 -8.90 0.09
N PHE A 126 -4.54 -8.93 0.49
CA PHE A 126 -5.67 -9.53 -0.22
C PHE A 126 -6.67 -8.44 -0.59
N MET A 127 -7.38 -8.59 -1.71
CA MET A 127 -8.36 -7.60 -2.16
C MET A 127 -9.73 -8.21 -2.49
N GLY A 128 -10.78 -7.53 -2.04
CA GLY A 128 -12.16 -7.93 -2.16
C GLY A 128 -12.44 -9.22 -1.39
N GLN A 129 -13.17 -10.13 -2.03
CA GLN A 129 -13.43 -11.48 -1.51
C GLN A 129 -12.47 -12.51 -2.10
N SER A 130 -11.41 -12.05 -2.78
CA SER A 130 -10.46 -12.94 -3.44
C SER A 130 -9.40 -13.39 -2.44
N ALA A 131 -9.12 -14.70 -2.43
CA ALA A 131 -7.96 -15.26 -1.74
C ALA A 131 -6.63 -15.02 -2.49
N SER A 132 -6.67 -14.36 -3.67
CA SER A 132 -5.44 -14.04 -4.41
C SER A 132 -4.65 -12.94 -3.71
N VAL A 133 -3.36 -13.22 -3.53
CA VAL A 133 -2.39 -12.23 -3.05
C VAL A 133 -2.24 -11.13 -4.10
N LYS A 134 -2.34 -9.87 -3.65
CA LYS A 134 -2.19 -8.68 -4.49
C LYS A 134 -0.89 -7.92 -4.27
N GLY A 135 -0.13 -8.28 -3.23
CA GLY A 135 1.19 -7.74 -2.94
C GLY A 135 1.62 -8.01 -1.52
N TYR A 136 2.85 -7.59 -1.19
CA TYR A 136 3.40 -7.68 0.15
C TYR A 136 3.86 -6.30 0.64
N LEU A 137 3.68 -6.05 1.93
CA LEU A 137 4.26 -4.91 2.64
C LEU A 137 5.27 -5.40 3.66
N ILE A 138 6.30 -4.58 3.86
CA ILE A 138 7.23 -4.75 4.96
C ILE A 138 7.23 -3.45 5.77
N GLU A 139 6.82 -3.54 7.04
CA GLU A 139 6.97 -2.45 7.98
C GLU A 139 8.27 -2.65 8.75
N VAL A 140 9.10 -1.60 8.86
CA VAL A 140 10.24 -1.55 9.77
C VAL A 140 10.03 -0.39 10.72
N CYS A 141 9.92 -0.68 12.02
CA CYS A 141 9.71 0.28 13.08
C CYS A 141 10.91 0.30 14.03
N PHE A 142 11.46 1.49 14.28
CA PHE A 142 12.54 1.72 15.23
C PHE A 142 11.99 2.34 16.50
N HIS A 143 12.11 1.63 17.63
CA HIS A 143 11.46 1.99 18.89
C HIS A 143 12.27 2.94 19.78
N ALA A 144 13.57 3.10 19.55
CA ALA A 144 14.39 3.92 20.45
C ALA A 144 14.19 5.44 20.27
N SER A 145 13.46 5.87 19.25
CA SER A 145 13.14 7.29 19.01
C SER A 145 11.80 7.47 18.30
N CYS A 146 11.16 8.61 18.56
CA CYS A 146 9.98 9.12 17.85
C CYS A 146 10.29 10.37 17.00
N MET A 147 11.56 10.75 16.87
CA MET A 147 12.00 11.91 16.09
C MET A 147 12.21 11.52 14.62
N ILE A 148 11.15 11.64 13.82
CA ILE A 148 11.08 11.18 12.43
C ILE A 148 12.29 11.61 11.58
N HIS A 149 12.68 12.89 11.67
CA HIS A 149 13.77 13.45 10.86
C HIS A 149 15.16 12.86 11.18
N LEU A 150 15.36 12.30 12.37
CA LEU A 150 16.63 11.65 12.77
C LEU A 150 16.67 10.15 12.46
N CYS A 151 15.49 9.53 12.25
CA CYS A 151 15.39 8.08 12.10
C CYS A 151 15.53 7.59 10.65
N ARG A 152 15.52 8.49 9.64
CA ARG A 152 15.62 8.11 8.22
C ARG A 152 16.87 7.27 7.95
N ASP A 153 18.03 7.75 8.37
CA ASP A 153 19.30 7.08 8.04
C ASP A 153 19.46 5.76 8.80
N VAL A 154 18.97 5.68 10.03
CA VAL A 154 18.94 4.46 10.84
C VAL A 154 18.04 3.40 10.18
N LEU A 155 16.82 3.78 9.79
CA LEU A 155 15.89 2.89 9.10
C LEU A 155 16.45 2.45 7.75
N LYS A 156 17.06 3.37 6.99
CA LYS A 156 17.70 3.08 5.71
C LYS A 156 18.85 2.08 5.88
N ALA A 157 19.75 2.31 6.83
CA ALA A 157 20.87 1.43 7.10
C ALA A 157 20.39 0.03 7.51
N PHE A 158 19.39 -0.05 8.38
CA PHE A 158 18.77 -1.32 8.77
C PHE A 158 18.21 -2.07 7.56
N ILE A 159 17.40 -1.40 6.74
CA ILE A 159 16.80 -2.01 5.54
C ILE A 159 17.87 -2.51 4.59
N THR A 160 18.88 -1.70 4.26
CA THR A 160 19.93 -2.08 3.32
C THR A 160 20.78 -3.26 3.82
N GLN A 161 21.03 -3.36 5.12
CA GLN A 161 21.86 -4.44 5.68
C GLN A 161 21.07 -5.73 5.91
N VAL A 162 19.86 -5.62 6.47
CA VAL A 162 19.05 -6.77 6.90
C VAL A 162 18.20 -7.30 5.74
N LEU A 163 17.70 -6.40 4.89
CA LEU A 163 16.78 -6.69 3.79
C LEU A 163 17.38 -6.21 2.45
N PRO A 164 18.50 -6.79 1.98
CA PRO A 164 19.14 -6.35 0.74
C PRO A 164 18.27 -6.63 -0.50
N ASP A 165 17.45 -7.69 -0.47
CA ASP A 165 16.67 -8.15 -1.62
C ASP A 165 15.49 -7.23 -1.98
N ILE A 166 15.18 -6.24 -1.11
CA ILE A 166 14.11 -5.25 -1.34
C ILE A 166 14.65 -3.88 -1.74
N CYS A 167 15.98 -3.69 -1.70
CA CYS A 167 16.61 -2.47 -2.21
C CYS A 167 16.91 -2.67 -3.71
N PRO A 168 16.62 -1.68 -4.57
CA PRO A 168 17.09 -1.75 -5.95
C PRO A 168 18.64 -1.68 -5.95
N PRO A 169 19.32 -2.23 -6.98
CA PRO A 169 20.77 -2.27 -7.02
C PRO A 169 21.38 -0.87 -6.86
N ALA A 170 22.54 -0.81 -6.20
CA ALA A 170 23.21 0.36 -5.60
C ALA A 170 23.41 1.61 -6.51
N ASN A 171 23.09 1.48 -7.79
CA ASN A 171 23.24 2.44 -8.88
C ASN A 171 21.91 3.11 -9.29
N SER A 172 20.80 2.80 -8.61
CA SER A 172 19.53 3.53 -8.68
C SER A 172 19.30 4.31 -7.39
N SER A 173 18.71 5.50 -7.46
CA SER A 173 18.47 6.35 -6.30
C SER A 173 17.65 5.59 -5.23
N THR A 174 18.29 5.27 -4.11
CA THR A 174 17.69 4.62 -2.92
C THR A 174 16.55 5.43 -2.28
N GLU A 175 16.23 6.61 -2.81
CA GLU A 175 15.11 7.45 -2.38
C GLU A 175 13.74 6.86 -2.71
N HIS A 176 13.65 5.96 -3.69
CA HIS A 176 12.38 5.34 -4.08
C HIS A 176 11.90 4.22 -3.13
N ILE A 177 12.67 3.90 -2.09
CA ILE A 177 12.31 2.86 -1.11
C ILE A 177 11.21 3.36 -0.16
N PHE A 178 11.28 4.63 0.23
CA PHE A 178 10.36 5.20 1.20
C PHE A 178 9.07 5.71 0.55
N SER A 179 7.99 5.67 1.33
CA SER A 179 6.71 6.26 0.93
C SER A 179 6.81 7.79 0.83
N PRO A 180 5.99 8.43 -0.02
CA PRO A 180 5.96 9.90 -0.13
C PRO A 180 5.65 10.58 1.21
N SER A 181 4.69 10.04 1.98
CA SER A 181 4.35 10.59 3.30
C SER A 181 5.52 10.51 4.30
N PHE A 182 6.31 9.45 4.26
CA PHE A 182 7.51 9.33 5.11
C PHE A 182 8.56 10.35 4.74
N LEU A 183 8.87 10.51 3.44
CA LEU A 183 9.84 11.50 2.97
C LEU A 183 9.41 12.92 3.36
N GLN A 184 8.14 13.27 3.13
CA GLN A 184 7.60 14.55 3.53
C GLN A 184 7.70 14.78 5.05
N ALA A 185 7.42 13.75 5.86
CA ALA A 185 7.52 13.85 7.31
C ALA A 185 8.97 14.00 7.81
N VAL A 186 9.94 13.41 7.11
CA VAL A 186 11.37 13.63 7.37
C VAL A 186 11.78 15.06 7.04
N GLU A 187 11.37 15.58 5.88
CA GLU A 187 11.73 16.93 5.44
C GLU A 187 11.12 18.02 6.33
N THR A 188 9.86 17.85 6.72
CA THR A 188 9.12 18.84 7.52
C THR A 188 9.31 18.64 9.03
N GLY A 189 9.90 17.53 9.45
CA GLY A 189 10.05 17.13 10.85
C GLY A 189 8.72 16.82 11.58
N THR A 190 7.58 16.90 10.89
CA THR A 190 6.24 16.67 11.46
C THR A 190 5.35 15.94 10.44
N PHE A 191 4.28 15.29 10.90
CA PHE A 191 3.21 14.81 10.03
C PHE A 191 1.90 15.43 10.51
N ASP A 192 1.61 16.67 10.09
CA ASP A 192 0.31 17.32 10.31
C ASP A 192 -0.42 17.42 8.96
N ALA A 193 -1.25 16.42 8.66
CA ALA A 193 -2.42 16.69 7.83
C ALA A 193 -3.29 17.72 8.56
N PRO A 194 -4.00 18.63 7.86
CA PRO A 194 -4.80 19.65 8.51
C PRO A 194 -5.78 19.01 9.52
N ARG A 195 -5.56 19.27 10.81
CA ARG A 195 -6.44 18.85 11.90
C ARG A 195 -7.79 19.52 11.70
N TRP A 196 -8.84 18.72 11.51
CA TRP A 196 -10.22 19.19 11.59
C TRP A 196 -10.92 18.56 12.81
N PRO A 197 -11.48 19.37 13.74
CA PRO A 197 -11.43 20.83 13.76
C PRO A 197 -10.03 21.35 14.14
N PRO A 198 -9.69 22.60 13.75
CA PRO A 198 -8.51 23.27 14.26
C PRO A 198 -8.61 23.28 15.79
N SER A 199 -7.54 22.92 16.48
CA SER A 199 -7.46 22.87 17.93
C SER A 199 -7.60 24.27 18.56
N GLN A 200 -8.82 24.76 18.64
CA GLN A 200 -9.24 25.90 19.46
C GLN A 200 -10.08 25.48 20.68
N LEU A 201 -10.29 24.17 20.89
CA LEU A 201 -10.96 23.68 22.10
C LEU A 201 -9.89 23.32 23.13
N THR A 202 -9.56 24.30 23.98
CA THR A 202 -8.90 24.09 25.26
C THR A 202 -9.86 23.32 26.17
N PHE A 203 -9.65 22.02 26.34
CA PHE A 203 -10.28 21.27 27.42
C PHE A 203 -9.46 21.46 28.70
N PRO A 204 -10.10 21.75 29.85
CA PRO A 204 -9.38 21.81 31.12
C PRO A 204 -8.82 20.42 31.42
N VAL A 205 -7.49 20.35 31.56
CA VAL A 205 -6.75 19.14 31.93
C VAL A 205 -6.99 18.89 33.41
N GLU A 206 -8.11 18.25 33.73
CA GLU A 206 -8.29 17.53 34.98
C GLU A 206 -8.68 16.09 34.64
N ASN A 207 -7.68 15.23 34.53
CA ASN A 207 -7.65 13.94 35.22
C ASN A 207 -6.37 13.16 34.87
N ASN A 208 -5.61 12.85 35.91
CA ASN A 208 -4.49 11.92 35.93
C ASN A 208 -4.98 10.49 35.60
N PHE A 209 -5.12 10.16 34.33
CA PHE A 209 -5.04 8.77 33.88
C PHE A 209 -3.66 8.53 33.30
N LEU A 210 -2.96 7.53 33.85
CA LEU A 210 -1.68 7.02 33.38
C LEU A 210 -1.82 6.58 31.92
N GLN A 211 -1.53 7.48 30.97
CA GLN A 211 -1.35 7.12 29.57
C GLN A 211 -0.13 7.84 29.04
N ASP A 212 0.83 7.03 28.62
CA ASP A 212 2.12 7.38 28.01
C ASP A 212 1.93 7.99 26.59
N ASP A 213 0.96 8.89 26.44
CA ASP A 213 0.48 9.44 25.19
C ASP A 213 1.23 10.75 24.89
N SER A 214 2.50 10.62 24.53
CA SER A 214 3.25 11.77 23.99
C SER A 214 2.63 12.21 22.63
N PRO A 215 2.49 13.51 22.33
CA PRO A 215 1.94 13.97 21.05
C PRO A 215 2.72 13.41 19.83
N LEU A 216 4.01 13.13 20.00
CA LEU A 216 4.88 12.54 19.00
C LEU A 216 4.54 11.06 18.71
N SER A 217 4.05 10.31 19.69
CA SER A 217 3.60 8.93 19.50
C SER A 217 2.44 8.88 18.51
N HIS A 218 1.45 9.75 18.68
CA HIS A 218 0.31 9.88 17.79
C HIS A 218 0.72 10.29 16.38
N VAL A 219 1.70 11.20 16.24
CA VAL A 219 2.23 11.61 14.93
C VAL A 219 2.85 10.41 14.21
N CYS A 220 3.68 9.61 14.90
CA CYS A 220 4.28 8.41 14.32
C CYS A 220 3.21 7.40 13.90
N VAL A 221 2.20 7.15 14.74
CA VAL A 221 1.09 6.25 14.43
C VAL A 221 0.34 6.69 13.17
N ARG A 222 -0.04 7.98 13.10
CA ARG A 222 -0.74 8.55 11.93
C ARG A 222 0.10 8.45 10.67
N LEU A 223 1.41 8.70 10.78
CA LEU A 223 2.34 8.55 9.68
C LEU A 223 2.34 7.10 9.19
N THR A 224 2.56 6.11 10.06
CA THR A 224 2.54 4.69 9.71
C THR A 224 1.24 4.29 9.00
N MET A 225 0.08 4.70 9.55
CA MET A 225 -1.22 4.39 8.95
C MET A 225 -1.42 5.08 7.59
N THR A 226 -0.85 6.27 7.39
CA THR A 226 -0.84 6.96 6.10
C THR A 226 -0.02 6.19 5.07
N GLN A 227 1.16 5.70 5.45
CA GLN A 227 2.00 4.88 4.56
C GLN A 227 1.28 3.59 4.14
N TYR A 228 0.60 2.91 5.08
CA TYR A 228 -0.25 1.77 4.74
C TYR A 228 -1.35 2.14 3.74
N ALA A 229 -2.05 3.24 3.99
CA ALA A 229 -3.07 3.79 3.12
C ALA A 229 -2.56 4.08 1.70
N GLU A 230 -1.37 4.69 1.56
CA GLU A 230 -0.73 4.99 0.29
C GLU A 230 -0.42 3.73 -0.51
N HIS A 231 0.25 2.76 0.10
CA HIS A 231 0.62 1.51 -0.57
C HIS A 231 -0.58 0.65 -0.93
N ILE A 232 -1.59 0.59 -0.07
CA ILE A 232 -2.87 -0.07 -0.37
C ILE A 232 -3.53 0.59 -1.59
N ASN A 233 -3.48 1.92 -1.70
CA ASN A 233 -4.00 2.64 -2.86
C ASN A 233 -3.19 2.39 -4.13
N VAL A 234 -1.86 2.19 -4.04
CA VAL A 234 -1.03 1.72 -5.16
C VAL A 234 -1.52 0.34 -5.62
N VAL A 235 -1.66 -0.62 -4.71
CA VAL A 235 -2.12 -1.99 -5.02
C VAL A 235 -3.52 -2.00 -5.66
N ARG A 236 -4.44 -1.17 -5.17
CA ARG A 236 -5.77 -0.99 -5.79
C ARG A 236 -5.68 -0.47 -7.23
N ARG A 237 -4.75 0.45 -7.53
CA ARG A 237 -4.56 0.99 -8.88
C ARG A 237 -3.98 -0.07 -9.82
N LEU A 238 -2.91 -0.76 -9.39
CA LEU A 238 -2.27 -1.82 -10.17
C LEU A 238 -3.25 -2.97 -10.47
N SER A 239 -4.05 -3.37 -9.48
CA SER A 239 -5.06 -4.43 -9.65
C SER A 239 -6.15 -4.09 -10.67
N ARG A 240 -6.40 -2.80 -10.95
CA ARG A 240 -7.36 -2.39 -12.00
C ARG A 240 -6.75 -2.41 -13.39
N GLN A 241 -5.45 -2.13 -13.50
CA GLN A 241 -4.75 -2.11 -14.79
C GLN A 241 -4.61 -3.52 -15.36
N SER A 242 -4.32 -4.52 -14.51
CA SER A 242 -4.25 -5.94 -14.91
C SER A 242 -5.54 -6.50 -15.51
N VAL A 243 -6.71 -5.90 -15.25
CA VAL A 243 -8.01 -6.36 -15.77
C VAL A 243 -8.29 -5.83 -17.18
N ASN A 244 -7.58 -4.79 -17.63
CA ASN A 244 -7.86 -4.10 -18.89
C ASN A 244 -6.90 -4.47 -20.03
N THR A 245 -6.01 -5.44 -19.86
CA THR A 245 -5.16 -5.93 -20.95
C THR A 245 -5.91 -7.02 -21.74
N PRO A 246 -6.26 -6.81 -23.03
CA PRO A 246 -6.82 -7.88 -23.84
C PRO A 246 -5.74 -8.94 -24.07
N SER A 247 -6.05 -10.18 -23.70
CA SER A 247 -5.22 -11.35 -23.95
C SER A 247 -5.12 -11.62 -25.46
N THR A 248 -4.08 -11.12 -26.12
CA THR A 248 -3.67 -11.64 -27.43
C THR A 248 -2.97 -12.97 -27.20
N LEU A 249 -3.73 -14.06 -27.27
CA LEU A 249 -3.18 -15.41 -27.40
C LEU A 249 -2.46 -15.52 -28.75
N SER A 250 -1.13 -15.58 -28.73
CA SER A 250 -0.33 -16.10 -29.84
C SER A 250 -0.20 -17.61 -29.68
N THR A 251 -1.05 -18.38 -30.36
CA THR A 251 -0.87 -19.82 -30.56
C THR A 251 0.27 -20.07 -31.54
N ASN A 252 1.46 -20.37 -31.03
CA ASN A 252 2.51 -21.05 -31.81
C ASN A 252 2.44 -22.55 -31.53
N GLY A 253 1.85 -23.30 -32.46
CA GLY A 253 1.90 -24.76 -32.52
C GLY A 253 2.70 -25.19 -33.73
N SER A 254 3.82 -25.87 -33.49
CA SER A 254 4.72 -26.43 -34.49
C SER A 254 4.13 -27.69 -35.15
N SER A 255 4.24 -27.82 -36.48
CA SER A 255 4.26 -29.11 -37.18
C SER A 255 4.91 -28.98 -38.56
N SER A 256 5.94 -29.78 -38.78
CA SER A 256 6.72 -29.97 -40.00
C SER A 256 5.91 -30.62 -41.14
N TYR A 257 6.26 -30.37 -42.41
CA TYR A 257 6.61 -31.35 -43.47
C TYR A 257 6.65 -30.72 -44.89
N ALA A 258 7.74 -31.04 -45.61
CA ALA A 258 7.94 -31.20 -47.07
C ALA A 258 7.70 -30.05 -48.10
N THR A 259 8.79 -29.69 -48.80
CA THR A 259 8.88 -29.12 -50.18
C THR A 259 8.43 -30.15 -51.25
N PRO A 260 8.03 -29.80 -52.52
CA PRO A 260 8.82 -28.96 -53.43
C PRO A 260 8.12 -28.12 -54.58
N SER A 261 8.90 -27.17 -55.12
CA SER A 261 8.99 -26.60 -56.51
C SER A 261 7.81 -26.62 -57.52
N ASN A 262 7.47 -25.46 -58.12
CA ASN A 262 7.78 -25.04 -59.52
C ASN A 262 6.87 -23.90 -60.08
N ILE A 263 7.52 -22.85 -60.61
CA ILE A 263 7.27 -22.11 -61.89
C ILE A 263 6.01 -21.21 -62.05
N PRO A 264 6.12 -20.07 -62.81
CA PRO A 264 5.37 -18.84 -62.58
C PRO A 264 4.29 -18.56 -63.63
N SER A 265 3.44 -17.55 -63.41
CA SER A 265 2.70 -16.90 -64.49
C SER A 265 2.35 -15.45 -64.18
N ASN A 266 2.81 -14.58 -65.08
CA ASN A 266 2.35 -13.22 -65.31
C ASN A 266 0.82 -13.16 -65.43
N GLN A 267 0.21 -12.09 -64.93
CA GLN A 267 -0.67 -11.27 -65.77
C GLN A 267 -0.90 -9.88 -65.16
N ALA A 268 -0.67 -8.88 -66.02
CA ALA A 268 -1.06 -7.49 -65.86
C ALA A 268 -2.58 -7.35 -65.74
N ASN A 269 -3.09 -6.30 -65.08
CA ASN A 269 -3.49 -5.05 -65.74
C ASN A 269 -4.37 -4.17 -64.81
N LYS A 270 -4.18 -2.84 -64.93
CA LYS A 270 -5.20 -1.78 -64.97
C LYS A 270 -6.25 -1.70 -63.85
N ASN A 271 -6.25 -0.66 -63.02
CA ASN A 271 -6.61 0.75 -63.25
C ASN A 271 -7.98 1.09 -62.61
N ILE A 272 -7.98 2.25 -61.96
CA ILE A 272 -9.07 3.20 -61.70
C ILE A 272 -9.81 3.11 -60.35
N PRO A 273 -9.87 4.25 -59.61
CA PRO A 273 -10.58 4.41 -58.35
C PRO A 273 -11.99 4.96 -58.56
N SER A 274 -12.84 4.84 -57.54
CA SER A 274 -13.96 5.76 -57.36
C SER A 274 -14.43 5.77 -55.91
N ASN A 275 -14.16 6.90 -55.26
CA ASN A 275 -14.94 7.42 -54.15
C ASN A 275 -16.43 7.47 -54.52
N TYR A 276 -17.33 7.22 -53.57
CA TYR A 276 -18.42 8.14 -53.22
C TYR A 276 -19.00 7.76 -51.86
N SER A 277 -19.21 8.80 -51.05
CA SER A 277 -19.90 8.83 -49.76
C SER A 277 -21.32 8.29 -49.85
N THR A 278 -21.84 7.66 -48.79
CA THR A 278 -22.77 8.25 -47.79
C THR A 278 -22.87 7.30 -46.60
#